data_AF-A0A1Q3VY28-F1
#
_entry.id   AF-A0A1Q3VY28-F1
#
_cell.length_a   1.000
_cell.length_b   1.000
_cell.length_c   1.000
_cell.angle_alpha   90.00
_cell.angle_beta   90.00
_cell.angle_gamma   90.00
#
_symmetry.space_group_name_H-M   'P 1'
#
loop_
_entity.id
_entity.type
_entity.pdbx_description
1 polymer ?
#
loop_
_entity_poly.entity_id
_entity_poly.type
_entity_poly.pdbx_seq_one_letter_code
_entity_poly.pdbx_strand_id
1 'polypeptide(L)'
;MTHAGRRRALGAFIGLLVALSAWQATPAAARTVTDSAGRKVDVPDTITRVFAAGPPASTVLYMLAPQDMIGWVRTPREAEKPYLLPATRTLPELGRLTGRGDTLNLERLLAAKPDIIIDYGTINDTYRSLADRVQAQTGIPYLLIDGRFENTPTALRLLADILGVKERGEMLARTAESILARVDKTIAGVPLDKRPHIYLARGTEGLESGSKGSINTEIIERVGGINVVEGLREKGGIVRVSPEQVIAWAPDTIITLDRTFKDTIAQKPEWKAVPAVAKGRVFLAPGLPYGFIDAPPSLNRFAGLIWLLHTLYPDRIDGNLRDEIRAFYKTFYQVDPSDSELTALLDGSGG
;
A
#
# COMPACT_ATOMS: atom_id res chain seq x y z
N MET A 1 -69.31 32.59 -55.67
CA MET A 1 -70.08 31.82 -54.68
C MET A 1 -70.49 30.50 -55.33
N THR A 2 -70.34 29.39 -54.57
CA THR A 2 -70.93 28.02 -54.74
C THR A 2 -70.61 27.25 -56.03
N HIS A 3 -70.33 25.94 -56.09
CA HIS A 3 -70.22 24.79 -55.18
C HIS A 3 -69.37 23.72 -55.93
N ALA A 4 -68.30 23.16 -55.34
CA ALA A 4 -68.21 21.83 -54.72
C ALA A 4 -68.47 20.58 -55.61
N GLY A 5 -67.48 19.66 -55.67
CA GLY A 5 -67.77 18.22 -55.84
C GLY A 5 -66.67 17.26 -56.36
N ARG A 6 -65.98 16.56 -55.42
CA ARG A 6 -65.54 15.12 -55.43
C ARG A 6 -64.46 14.67 -56.46
N ARG A 7 -63.54 13.70 -56.26
CA ARG A 7 -63.16 12.71 -55.21
C ARG A 7 -61.90 11.93 -55.67
N ARG A 8 -61.11 11.37 -54.71
CA ARG A 8 -60.18 10.19 -54.78
C ARG A 8 -58.82 10.43 -55.51
N ALA A 9 -57.67 9.84 -55.16
CA ALA A 9 -57.26 8.65 -54.39
C ALA A 9 -55.80 8.87 -53.88
N LEU A 10 -55.42 8.50 -52.64
CA LEU A 10 -54.78 7.24 -52.22
C LEU A 10 -53.23 7.20 -52.38
N GLY A 11 -52.54 7.20 -51.22
CA GLY A 11 -51.37 6.36 -50.95
C GLY A 11 -49.99 6.77 -51.49
N ALA A 12 -49.11 7.24 -50.61
CA ALA A 12 -47.67 7.01 -50.75
C ALA A 12 -47.09 6.61 -49.38
N PHE A 13 -46.66 5.36 -49.34
CA PHE A 13 -46.16 4.62 -48.18
C PHE A 13 -44.65 4.89 -48.01
N ILE A 14 -44.26 5.21 -46.78
CA ILE A 14 -43.07 4.79 -46.03
C ILE A 14 -41.82 4.38 -46.83
N GLY A 15 -40.70 5.07 -46.53
CA GLY A 15 -39.34 4.62 -46.82
C GLY A 15 -38.31 5.20 -45.85
N LEU A 16 -38.54 5.08 -44.54
CA LEU A 16 -37.54 5.42 -43.52
C LEU A 16 -36.60 4.22 -43.34
N LEU A 17 -35.50 4.20 -44.09
CA LEU A 17 -34.37 3.30 -43.87
C LEU A 17 -33.63 3.73 -42.60
N VAL A 18 -34.09 3.23 -41.45
CA VAL A 18 -33.28 3.20 -40.23
C VAL A 18 -32.24 2.10 -40.43
N ALA A 19 -31.05 2.48 -40.88
CA ALA A 19 -29.88 1.62 -40.80
C ALA A 19 -29.56 1.39 -39.31
N LEU A 20 -30.09 0.31 -38.74
CA LEU A 20 -29.58 -0.25 -37.50
C LEU A 20 -28.17 -0.76 -37.78
N SER A 21 -27.19 0.12 -37.60
CA SER A 21 -25.80 -0.24 -37.40
C SER A 21 -25.74 -1.02 -36.10
N ALA A 22 -25.93 -2.34 -36.17
CA ALA A 22 -25.60 -3.25 -35.10
C ALA A 22 -24.08 -3.13 -34.88
N TRP A 23 -23.69 -2.28 -33.93
CA TRP A 23 -22.37 -2.30 -33.35
C TRP A 23 -22.25 -3.66 -32.66
N GLN A 24 -21.73 -4.65 -33.39
CA GLN A 24 -21.29 -5.88 -32.78
C GLN A 24 -20.14 -5.49 -31.85
N ALA A 25 -20.44 -5.38 -30.56
CA ALA A 25 -19.41 -5.32 -29.54
C ALA A 25 -18.64 -6.64 -29.67
N THR A 26 -17.45 -6.60 -30.27
CA THR A 26 -16.51 -7.70 -30.13
C THR A 26 -16.39 -7.99 -28.64
N PRO A 27 -16.66 -9.23 -28.18
CA PRO A 27 -16.51 -9.55 -26.78
C PRO A 27 -15.10 -9.12 -26.38
N ALA A 28 -15.00 -8.21 -25.42
CA ALA A 28 -13.72 -7.85 -24.86
C ALA A 28 -13.11 -9.17 -24.37
N ALA A 29 -12.01 -9.57 -24.99
CA ALA A 29 -11.35 -10.81 -24.64
C ALA A 29 -10.95 -10.69 -23.16
N ALA A 30 -11.44 -11.62 -22.36
CA ALA A 30 -11.36 -11.60 -20.91
C ALA A 30 -10.80 -12.93 -20.45
N ARG A 31 -9.95 -12.87 -19.44
CA ARG A 31 -9.37 -14.03 -18.79
C ARG A 31 -9.78 -14.08 -17.32
N THR A 32 -10.00 -15.28 -16.82
CA THR A 32 -10.31 -15.49 -15.40
C THR A 32 -9.02 -15.58 -14.59
N VAL A 33 -8.92 -14.77 -13.55
CA VAL A 33 -7.81 -14.76 -12.58
C VAL A 33 -8.34 -15.20 -11.22
N THR A 34 -7.52 -15.91 -10.44
CA THR A 34 -7.80 -16.18 -9.03
C THR A 34 -7.03 -15.20 -8.17
N ASP A 35 -7.74 -14.40 -7.36
CA ASP A 35 -7.12 -13.43 -6.46
C ASP A 35 -6.65 -14.08 -5.14
N SER A 36 -5.99 -13.32 -4.27
CA SER A 36 -5.47 -13.85 -3.00
C SER A 36 -6.56 -14.25 -1.99
N ALA A 37 -7.81 -13.85 -2.23
CA ALA A 37 -8.98 -14.28 -1.45
C ALA A 37 -9.64 -15.55 -2.03
N GLY A 38 -9.05 -16.16 -3.07
CA GLY A 38 -9.56 -17.34 -3.75
C GLY A 38 -10.77 -17.05 -4.65
N ARG A 39 -11.07 -15.78 -4.93
CA ARG A 39 -12.17 -15.40 -5.82
C ARG A 39 -11.72 -15.52 -7.27
N LYS A 40 -12.60 -16.04 -8.12
CA LYS A 40 -12.42 -16.02 -9.58
C LYS A 40 -12.99 -14.71 -10.13
N VAL A 41 -12.16 -13.94 -10.80
CA VAL A 41 -12.49 -12.61 -11.33
C VAL A 41 -12.13 -12.58 -12.80
N ASP A 42 -13.10 -12.24 -13.65
CA ASP A 42 -12.85 -12.03 -15.07
C ASP A 42 -12.29 -10.63 -15.27
N VAL A 43 -11.10 -10.56 -15.90
CA VAL A 43 -10.40 -9.31 -16.18
C VAL A 43 -10.18 -9.15 -17.68
N PRO A 44 -10.13 -7.92 -18.22
CA PRO A 44 -9.76 -7.69 -19.61
C PRO A 44 -8.36 -8.25 -19.91
N ASP A 45 -8.15 -8.73 -21.14
CA ASP A 45 -6.83 -9.19 -21.59
C ASP A 45 -5.80 -8.06 -21.62
N THR A 46 -6.26 -6.83 -21.92
CA THR A 46 -5.43 -5.62 -21.92
C THR A 46 -5.92 -4.68 -20.83
N ILE A 47 -5.04 -4.38 -19.87
CA ILE A 47 -5.28 -3.43 -18.79
C ILE A 47 -4.31 -2.26 -18.97
N THR A 48 -4.83 -1.05 -18.97
CA THR A 48 -4.05 0.21 -19.08
C THR A 48 -4.50 1.26 -18.08
N ARG A 49 -5.60 1.00 -17.36
CA ARG A 49 -6.23 1.94 -16.43
C ARG A 49 -6.55 1.26 -15.11
N VAL A 50 -5.65 1.39 -14.14
CA VAL A 50 -5.76 0.73 -12.85
C VAL A 50 -6.10 1.73 -11.77
N PHE A 51 -7.21 1.50 -11.09
CA PHE A 51 -7.58 2.22 -9.88
C PHE A 51 -7.05 1.50 -8.63
N ALA A 52 -6.33 2.22 -7.78
CA ALA A 52 -5.88 1.71 -6.49
C ALA A 52 -6.95 1.92 -5.42
N ALA A 53 -7.45 0.84 -4.81
CA ALA A 53 -8.53 0.88 -3.83
C ALA A 53 -8.18 1.72 -2.59
N GLY A 54 -6.92 1.68 -2.15
CA GLY A 54 -6.45 2.39 -0.98
C GLY A 54 -4.95 2.65 -1.00
N PRO A 55 -4.42 3.31 0.04
CA PRO A 55 -3.00 3.68 0.09
C PRO A 55 -2.01 2.54 -0.15
N PRO A 56 -2.17 1.32 0.41
CA PRO A 56 -1.20 0.25 0.14
C PRO A 56 -1.20 -0.20 -1.33
N ALA A 57 -2.39 -0.26 -1.95
CA ALA A 57 -2.56 -0.58 -3.36
C ALA A 57 -1.91 0.47 -4.27
N SER A 58 -2.04 1.75 -3.89
CA SER A 58 -1.43 2.86 -4.63
C SER A 58 0.10 2.77 -4.61
N THR A 59 0.69 2.38 -3.47
CA THR A 59 2.14 2.20 -3.34
C THR A 59 2.67 1.02 -4.16
N VAL A 60 2.02 -0.17 -4.11
CA VAL A 60 2.46 -1.33 -4.90
C VAL A 60 2.29 -1.07 -6.40
N LEU A 61 1.18 -0.45 -6.80
CA LEU A 61 0.91 -0.11 -8.19
C LEU A 61 1.93 0.88 -8.74
N TYR A 62 2.27 1.92 -7.96
CA TYR A 62 3.32 2.87 -8.33
C TYR A 62 4.68 2.20 -8.57
N MET A 63 5.07 1.26 -7.72
CA MET A 63 6.37 0.59 -7.85
C MET A 63 6.40 -0.43 -8.98
N LEU A 64 5.26 -1.07 -9.26
CA LEU A 64 5.16 -2.16 -10.22
C LEU A 64 4.83 -1.67 -11.64
N ALA A 65 3.81 -0.83 -11.77
CA ALA A 65 3.21 -0.42 -13.05
C ALA A 65 2.73 1.04 -12.99
N PRO A 66 3.62 2.03 -12.76
CA PRO A 66 3.22 3.43 -12.65
C PRO A 66 2.55 3.99 -13.91
N GLN A 67 2.83 3.40 -15.08
CA GLN A 67 2.24 3.80 -16.36
C GLN A 67 0.73 3.54 -16.45
N ASP A 68 0.21 2.58 -15.69
CA ASP A 68 -1.21 2.19 -15.72
C ASP A 68 -2.01 2.90 -14.62
N MET A 69 -1.36 3.68 -13.75
CA MET A 69 -2.02 4.45 -12.70
C MET A 69 -2.89 5.55 -13.29
N ILE A 70 -4.19 5.53 -12.98
CA ILE A 70 -5.09 6.61 -13.40
C ILE A 70 -5.12 7.80 -12.43
N GLY A 71 -4.56 7.64 -11.22
CA GLY A 71 -4.60 8.67 -10.20
C GLY A 71 -4.02 8.22 -8.86
N TRP A 72 -3.84 9.19 -7.96
CA TRP A 72 -3.42 8.97 -6.59
C TRP A 72 -4.61 8.91 -5.63
N VAL A 73 -4.43 8.19 -4.53
CA VAL A 73 -5.38 8.22 -3.39
C VAL A 73 -5.42 9.58 -2.69
N ARG A 74 -4.30 10.31 -2.73
CA ARG A 74 -4.14 11.71 -2.32
C ARG A 74 -3.03 12.35 -3.14
N THR A 75 -3.10 13.65 -3.34
CA THR A 75 -2.05 14.40 -4.00
C THR A 75 -0.71 14.19 -3.26
N PRO A 76 0.39 13.86 -3.98
CA PRO A 76 1.72 13.80 -3.38
C PRO A 76 2.13 15.17 -2.82
N ARG A 77 2.67 15.18 -1.60
CA ARG A 77 3.20 16.41 -0.95
C ARG A 77 4.52 16.81 -1.61
N GLU A 78 4.90 18.09 -1.51
CA GLU A 78 6.16 18.57 -2.11
C GLU A 78 7.38 17.79 -1.63
N ALA A 79 7.46 17.45 -0.34
CA ALA A 79 8.56 16.67 0.23
C ALA A 79 8.65 15.23 -0.32
N GLU A 80 7.57 14.70 -0.89
CA GLU A 80 7.51 13.33 -1.42
C GLU A 80 7.94 13.27 -2.89
N LYS A 81 7.69 14.36 -3.64
CA LYS A 81 7.95 14.44 -5.08
C LYS A 81 9.39 14.08 -5.48
N PRO A 82 10.45 14.48 -4.76
CA PRO A 82 11.81 14.08 -5.12
C PRO A 82 12.00 12.56 -5.22
N TYR A 83 11.22 11.80 -4.45
CA TYR A 83 11.28 10.34 -4.39
C TYR A 83 10.26 9.63 -5.31
N LEU A 84 9.54 10.40 -6.13
CA LEU A 84 8.56 9.88 -7.08
C LEU A 84 8.97 10.19 -8.52
N LEU A 85 8.65 9.28 -9.43
CA LEU A 85 8.83 9.47 -10.86
C LEU A 85 8.15 10.77 -11.33
N PRO A 86 8.83 11.62 -12.12
CA PRO A 86 8.26 12.89 -12.57
C PRO A 86 6.89 12.75 -13.23
N ALA A 87 6.70 11.71 -14.06
CA ALA A 87 5.45 11.45 -14.78
C ALA A 87 4.25 11.18 -13.87
N THR A 88 4.46 10.69 -12.65
CA THR A 88 3.37 10.36 -11.73
C THR A 88 3.00 11.53 -10.82
N ARG A 89 3.88 12.54 -10.65
CA ARG A 89 3.70 13.62 -9.66
C ARG A 89 2.45 14.47 -9.87
N THR A 90 1.95 14.53 -11.10
CA THR A 90 0.80 15.36 -11.50
C THR A 90 -0.45 14.55 -11.84
N LEU A 91 -0.47 13.24 -11.56
CA LEU A 91 -1.67 12.43 -11.70
C LEU A 91 -2.78 12.98 -10.77
N PRO A 92 -4.06 12.91 -11.17
CA PRO A 92 -5.15 13.46 -10.40
C PRO A 92 -5.33 12.71 -9.07
N GLU A 93 -5.83 13.43 -8.06
CA GLU A 93 -6.33 12.81 -6.84
C GLU A 93 -7.74 12.24 -7.08
N LEU A 94 -7.88 10.94 -6.89
CA LEU A 94 -9.15 10.23 -7.03
C LEU A 94 -9.78 9.87 -5.69
N GLY A 95 -9.03 9.89 -4.59
CA GLY A 95 -9.49 9.38 -3.31
C GLY A 95 -9.37 7.86 -3.20
N ARG A 96 -10.13 7.26 -2.29
CA ARG A 96 -9.98 5.83 -1.93
C ARG A 96 -11.31 5.18 -1.56
N LEU A 97 -11.37 3.87 -1.78
CA LEU A 97 -12.43 2.95 -1.35
C LEU A 97 -12.11 2.29 -0.01
N THR A 98 -10.83 2.21 0.39
CA THR A 98 -10.40 1.55 1.62
C THR A 98 -9.43 2.37 2.46
N GLY A 99 -9.56 2.23 3.78
CA GLY A 99 -8.69 2.85 4.80
C GLY A 99 -9.45 3.80 5.73
N ARG A 100 -8.72 4.51 6.61
CA ARG A 100 -9.35 5.47 7.53
C ARG A 100 -9.82 6.70 6.76
N GLY A 101 -11.12 6.90 6.64
CA GLY A 101 -11.72 8.07 5.98
C GLY A 101 -11.90 7.86 4.49
N ASP A 102 -12.59 6.78 4.11
CA ASP A 102 -12.97 6.48 2.72
C ASP A 102 -13.70 7.67 2.11
N THR A 103 -13.22 8.15 0.96
CA THR A 103 -13.62 9.46 0.39
C THR A 103 -14.19 9.36 -1.02
N LEU A 104 -14.06 8.21 -1.69
CA LEU A 104 -14.51 8.06 -3.07
C LEU A 104 -15.93 7.49 -3.14
N ASN A 105 -16.81 8.20 -3.84
CA ASN A 105 -18.12 7.65 -4.23
C ASN A 105 -18.02 6.88 -5.57
N LEU A 106 -18.99 6.00 -5.83
CA LEU A 106 -18.95 5.13 -7.02
C LEU A 106 -19.12 5.91 -8.34
N GLU A 107 -19.81 7.06 -8.32
CA GLU A 107 -19.95 7.89 -9.51
C GLU A 107 -18.60 8.42 -10.02
N ARG A 108 -17.76 8.91 -9.11
CA ARG A 108 -16.41 9.36 -9.45
C ARG A 108 -15.53 8.20 -9.92
N LEU A 109 -15.67 7.01 -9.34
CA LEU A 109 -14.97 5.80 -9.78
C LEU A 109 -15.35 5.44 -11.23
N LEU A 110 -16.65 5.42 -11.54
CA LEU A 110 -17.16 5.15 -12.88
C LEU A 110 -16.72 6.22 -13.89
N ALA A 111 -16.74 7.50 -13.48
CA ALA A 111 -16.27 8.61 -14.32
C ALA A 111 -14.77 8.51 -14.65
N ALA A 112 -13.97 7.93 -13.74
CA ALA A 112 -12.55 7.67 -13.96
C ALA A 112 -12.28 6.50 -14.93
N LYS A 113 -13.31 5.70 -15.27
CA LYS A 113 -13.24 4.58 -16.23
C LYS A 113 -12.01 3.67 -16.04
N PRO A 114 -11.78 3.08 -14.85
CA PRO A 114 -10.75 2.07 -14.71
C PRO A 114 -11.15 0.77 -15.43
N ASP A 115 -10.15 0.06 -15.94
CA ASP A 115 -10.28 -1.31 -16.44
C ASP A 115 -10.39 -2.29 -15.27
N ILE A 116 -9.73 -1.97 -14.14
CA ILE A 116 -9.66 -2.82 -12.95
C ILE A 116 -9.41 -2.01 -11.68
N ILE A 117 -9.85 -2.55 -10.56
CA ILE A 117 -9.54 -2.08 -9.20
C ILE A 117 -8.60 -3.09 -8.54
N ILE A 118 -7.53 -2.61 -7.92
CA ILE A 118 -6.63 -3.43 -7.09
C ILE A 118 -6.75 -2.99 -5.63
N ASP A 119 -7.07 -3.93 -4.73
CA ASP A 119 -6.76 -3.79 -3.29
C ASP A 119 -5.51 -4.59 -2.96
N TYR A 120 -4.76 -4.08 -1.98
CA TYR A 120 -3.55 -4.70 -1.48
C TYR A 120 -3.50 -4.57 0.03
N GLY A 121 -3.34 -5.67 0.76
CA GLY A 121 -3.26 -5.65 2.22
C GLY A 121 -3.91 -6.86 2.87
N THR A 122 -4.64 -6.63 3.96
CA THR A 122 -5.31 -7.69 4.71
C THR A 122 -6.43 -8.33 3.89
N ILE A 123 -6.46 -9.66 3.86
CA ILE A 123 -7.56 -10.43 3.29
C ILE A 123 -8.47 -10.94 4.41
N ASN A 124 -9.74 -10.52 4.40
CA ASN A 124 -10.78 -11.00 5.32
C ASN A 124 -12.18 -10.80 4.71
N ASP A 125 -13.23 -11.26 5.39
CA ASP A 125 -14.60 -11.20 4.89
C ASP A 125 -15.13 -9.78 4.68
N THR A 126 -14.62 -8.79 5.43
CA THR A 126 -14.96 -7.38 5.22
C THR A 126 -14.47 -6.88 3.86
N TYR A 127 -13.21 -7.14 3.51
CA TYR A 127 -12.65 -6.74 2.22
C TYR A 127 -13.24 -7.56 1.06
N ARG A 128 -13.52 -8.85 1.27
CA ARG A 128 -14.24 -9.69 0.30
C ARG A 128 -15.62 -9.13 -0.01
N SER A 129 -16.41 -8.85 1.02
CA SER A 129 -17.77 -8.28 0.87
C SER A 129 -17.74 -6.92 0.20
N LEU A 130 -16.76 -6.07 0.54
CA LEU A 130 -16.60 -4.77 -0.11
C LEU A 130 -16.30 -4.94 -1.61
N ALA A 131 -15.35 -5.81 -1.95
CA ALA A 131 -14.95 -6.01 -3.33
C ALA A 131 -16.08 -6.60 -4.17
N ASP A 132 -16.80 -7.59 -3.66
CA ASP A 132 -17.96 -8.19 -4.32
C ASP A 132 -19.05 -7.13 -4.55
N ARG A 133 -19.34 -6.29 -3.54
CA ARG A 133 -20.34 -5.23 -3.65
C ARG A 133 -19.95 -4.18 -4.70
N VAL A 134 -18.72 -3.67 -4.66
CA VAL A 134 -18.26 -2.64 -5.62
C VAL A 134 -18.23 -3.20 -7.04
N GLN A 135 -17.73 -4.42 -7.23
CA GLN A 135 -17.72 -5.08 -8.53
C GLN A 135 -19.15 -5.28 -9.06
N ALA A 136 -20.08 -5.76 -8.24
CA ALA A 136 -21.48 -5.95 -8.64
C ALA A 136 -22.19 -4.64 -9.02
N GLN A 137 -21.87 -3.54 -8.34
CA GLN A 137 -22.51 -2.24 -8.58
C GLN A 137 -21.93 -1.49 -9.78
N THR A 138 -20.64 -1.70 -10.09
CA THR A 138 -19.93 -0.93 -11.13
C THR A 138 -19.64 -1.72 -12.39
N GLY A 139 -19.65 -3.06 -12.31
CA GLY A 139 -19.17 -3.94 -13.37
C GLY A 139 -17.65 -3.95 -13.55
N ILE A 140 -16.90 -3.21 -12.72
CA ILE A 140 -15.45 -3.11 -12.83
C ILE A 140 -14.82 -4.27 -12.05
N PRO A 141 -13.97 -5.10 -12.67
CA PRO A 141 -13.25 -6.16 -11.99
C PRO A 141 -12.47 -5.60 -10.79
N TYR A 142 -12.56 -6.27 -9.66
CA TYR A 142 -11.90 -5.87 -8.43
C TYR A 142 -11.09 -7.04 -7.92
N LEU A 143 -9.78 -6.92 -7.79
CA LEU A 143 -8.90 -7.94 -7.23
C LEU A 143 -8.46 -7.62 -5.81
N LEU A 144 -8.44 -8.65 -4.96
CA LEU A 144 -7.85 -8.59 -3.63
C LEU A 144 -6.49 -9.29 -3.62
N ILE A 145 -5.45 -8.55 -3.25
CA ILE A 145 -4.07 -9.06 -3.21
C ILE A 145 -3.57 -9.02 -1.77
N ASP A 146 -3.02 -10.15 -1.29
CA ASP A 146 -2.49 -10.21 0.08
C ASP A 146 -1.18 -9.42 0.17
N GLY A 147 -1.16 -8.47 1.09
CA GLY A 147 -0.03 -7.57 1.32
C GLY A 147 0.99 -8.02 2.36
N ARG A 148 0.82 -9.19 2.97
CA ARG A 148 1.78 -9.76 3.95
C ARG A 148 3.14 -10.05 3.33
N PHE A 149 4.19 -9.95 4.15
CA PHE A 149 5.56 -10.17 3.68
C PHE A 149 5.78 -11.53 3.02
N GLU A 150 5.27 -12.59 3.64
CA GLU A 150 5.38 -13.97 3.14
C GLU A 150 4.75 -14.17 1.76
N ASN A 151 3.71 -13.39 1.44
CA ASN A 151 2.96 -13.49 0.19
C ASN A 151 3.43 -12.49 -0.88
N THR A 152 4.26 -11.50 -0.50
CA THR A 152 4.63 -10.40 -1.39
C THR A 152 5.28 -10.85 -2.71
N PRO A 153 6.25 -11.79 -2.75
CA PRO A 153 6.84 -12.23 -4.02
C PRO A 153 5.82 -12.85 -4.97
N THR A 154 4.90 -13.67 -4.44
CA THR A 154 3.80 -14.27 -5.22
C THR A 154 2.81 -13.21 -5.68
N ALA A 155 2.44 -12.26 -4.82
CA ALA A 155 1.57 -11.14 -5.15
C ALA A 155 2.15 -10.27 -6.28
N LEU A 156 3.46 -9.99 -6.25
CA LEU A 156 4.15 -9.24 -7.30
C LEU A 156 4.09 -9.96 -8.65
N ARG A 157 4.36 -11.27 -8.68
CA ARG A 157 4.28 -12.07 -9.91
C ARG A 157 2.85 -12.14 -10.45
N LEU A 158 1.87 -12.32 -9.57
CA LEU A 158 0.45 -12.33 -9.94
C LEU A 158 0.04 -10.99 -10.56
N LEU A 159 0.29 -9.88 -9.87
CA LEU A 159 -0.03 -8.54 -10.38
C LEU A 159 0.70 -8.24 -11.68
N ALA A 160 1.96 -8.64 -11.81
CA ALA A 160 2.74 -8.41 -13.02
C ALA A 160 2.23 -9.22 -14.22
N ASP A 161 1.78 -10.46 -14.00
CA ASP A 161 1.12 -11.23 -15.04
C ASP A 161 -0.19 -10.56 -15.47
N ILE A 162 -0.98 -10.07 -14.50
CA ILE A 162 -2.26 -9.39 -14.74
C ILE A 162 -2.06 -8.11 -15.55
N LEU A 163 -1.09 -7.27 -15.14
CA LEU A 163 -0.81 -5.96 -15.71
C LEU A 163 0.15 -6.00 -16.92
N GLY A 164 0.62 -7.19 -17.33
CA GLY A 164 1.50 -7.32 -18.50
C GLY A 164 2.92 -6.79 -18.30
N VAL A 165 3.42 -6.73 -17.07
CA VAL A 165 4.77 -6.22 -16.71
C VAL A 165 5.66 -7.29 -16.08
N LYS A 166 5.70 -8.49 -16.69
CA LYS A 166 6.30 -9.71 -16.11
C LYS A 166 7.76 -9.54 -15.70
N GLU A 167 8.59 -8.92 -16.53
CA GLU A 167 10.02 -8.72 -16.25
C GLU A 167 10.22 -7.83 -15.02
N ARG A 168 9.42 -6.77 -14.92
CA ARG A 168 9.42 -5.85 -13.77
C ARG A 168 8.94 -6.56 -12.51
N GLY A 169 7.85 -7.31 -12.59
CA GLY A 169 7.33 -8.11 -11.49
C GLY A 169 8.33 -9.12 -10.96
N GLU A 170 8.98 -9.86 -11.85
CA GLU A 170 9.97 -10.87 -11.49
C GLU A 170 11.22 -10.23 -10.84
N MET A 171 11.67 -9.09 -11.35
CA MET A 171 12.75 -8.32 -10.72
C MET A 171 12.39 -7.94 -9.28
N LEU A 172 11.23 -7.31 -9.07
CA LEU A 172 10.81 -6.89 -7.74
C LEU A 172 10.58 -8.08 -6.80
N ALA A 173 10.01 -9.18 -7.30
CA ALA A 173 9.77 -10.40 -6.53
C ALA A 173 11.09 -11.02 -6.06
N ARG A 174 12.09 -11.13 -6.93
CA ARG A 174 13.43 -11.63 -6.56
C ARG A 174 14.15 -10.72 -5.58
N THR A 175 14.03 -9.40 -5.74
CA THR A 175 14.61 -8.46 -4.77
C THR A 175 13.93 -8.60 -3.40
N ALA A 176 12.60 -8.74 -3.37
CA ALA A 176 11.86 -9.00 -2.15
C ALA A 176 12.30 -10.32 -1.48
N GLU A 177 12.40 -11.42 -2.24
CA GLU A 177 12.92 -12.71 -1.76
C GLU A 177 14.32 -12.58 -1.17
N SER A 178 15.22 -11.85 -1.83
CA SER A 178 16.58 -11.63 -1.34
C SER A 178 16.62 -10.85 -0.03
N ILE A 179 15.77 -9.84 0.14
CA ILE A 179 15.68 -9.08 1.39
C ILE A 179 15.15 -9.98 2.51
N LEU A 180 14.08 -10.75 2.24
CA LEU A 180 13.49 -11.70 3.19
C LEU A 180 14.51 -12.76 3.63
N ALA A 181 15.23 -13.37 2.68
CA ALA A 181 16.25 -14.37 2.96
C ALA A 181 17.41 -13.80 3.80
N ARG A 182 17.80 -12.54 3.56
CA ARG A 182 18.81 -11.86 4.39
C ARG A 182 18.31 -11.64 5.81
N VAL A 183 17.05 -11.21 5.98
CA VAL A 183 16.44 -11.10 7.31
C VAL A 183 16.47 -12.45 8.02
N ASP A 184 16.04 -13.53 7.35
CA ASP A 184 16.02 -14.88 7.91
C ASP A 184 17.42 -15.34 8.36
N LYS A 185 18.43 -15.11 7.53
CA LYS A 185 19.83 -15.41 7.85
C LYS A 185 20.31 -14.65 9.08
N THR A 186 20.01 -13.35 9.18
CA THR A 186 20.44 -12.52 10.32
C THR A 186 19.77 -12.97 11.62
N ILE A 187 18.44 -13.18 11.60
CA ILE A 187 17.68 -13.51 12.82
C ILE A 187 17.90 -14.95 13.29
N ALA A 188 18.28 -15.88 12.41
CA ALA A 188 18.58 -17.26 12.78
C ALA A 188 19.71 -17.36 13.81
N GLY A 189 20.64 -16.39 13.80
CA GLY A 189 21.73 -16.31 14.77
C GLY A 189 21.39 -15.60 16.09
N VAL A 190 20.16 -15.11 16.27
CA VAL A 190 19.75 -14.30 17.44
C VAL A 190 18.91 -15.16 18.40
N PRO A 191 19.45 -15.52 19.59
CA PRO A 191 18.71 -16.25 20.62
C PRO A 191 17.43 -15.52 21.04
N LEU A 192 16.38 -16.28 21.39
CA LEU A 192 15.08 -15.71 21.74
C LEU A 192 15.15 -14.70 22.90
N ASP A 193 15.98 -14.96 23.91
CA ASP A 193 16.22 -14.07 25.07
C ASP A 193 17.02 -12.81 24.74
N LYS A 194 17.59 -12.72 23.53
CA LYS A 194 18.33 -11.58 23.02
C LYS A 194 17.55 -10.76 21.98
N ARG A 195 16.33 -11.17 21.66
CA ARG A 195 15.47 -10.42 20.72
C ARG A 195 14.95 -9.16 21.39
N PRO A 196 14.96 -8.01 20.70
CA PRO A 196 14.53 -6.74 21.28
C PRO A 196 13.03 -6.76 21.57
N HIS A 197 12.63 -6.23 22.73
CA HIS A 197 11.24 -5.92 23.05
C HIS A 197 10.88 -4.55 22.47
N ILE A 198 10.08 -4.57 21.41
CA ILE A 198 9.79 -3.40 20.57
C ILE A 198 8.36 -2.91 20.81
N TYR A 199 8.25 -1.60 21.05
CA TYR A 199 7.00 -0.86 20.99
C TYR A 199 6.98 0.06 19.76
N LEU A 200 5.98 -0.10 18.87
CA LEU A 200 5.74 0.83 17.77
C LEU A 200 4.81 1.96 18.22
N ALA A 201 5.36 3.12 18.51
CA ALA A 201 4.61 4.32 18.88
C ALA A 201 4.05 5.01 17.63
N ARG A 202 2.76 5.33 17.67
CA ARG A 202 2.08 6.10 16.62
C ARG A 202 1.41 7.35 17.21
N GLY A 203 1.31 8.37 16.37
CA GLY A 203 0.75 9.67 16.74
C GLY A 203 1.69 10.48 17.64
N THR A 204 1.33 11.74 17.84
CA THR A 204 2.15 12.72 18.58
C THR A 204 2.36 12.36 20.06
N GLU A 205 1.43 11.59 20.63
CA GLU A 205 1.51 11.10 22.01
C GLU A 205 2.12 9.71 22.12
N GLY A 206 2.32 9.00 21.01
CA GLY A 206 2.83 7.62 21.01
C GLY A 206 1.94 6.63 21.72
N LEU A 207 0.64 6.92 21.87
CA LEU A 207 -0.35 6.11 22.59
C LEU A 207 -1.28 5.31 21.65
N GLU A 208 -0.94 5.26 20.37
CA GLU A 208 -1.52 4.32 19.41
C GLU A 208 -0.43 3.33 18.96
N SER A 209 -0.78 2.05 18.79
CA SER A 209 0.14 1.01 18.32
C SER A 209 -0.60 -0.09 17.57
N GLY A 210 0.11 -1.08 17.02
CA GLY A 210 -0.48 -2.27 16.40
C GLY A 210 -0.27 -3.51 17.28
N SER A 211 -1.32 -4.32 17.44
CA SER A 211 -1.20 -5.58 18.18
C SER A 211 -0.41 -6.63 17.39
N LYS A 212 0.15 -7.62 18.10
CA LYS A 212 0.87 -8.74 17.49
C LYS A 212 0.08 -9.41 16.36
N GLY A 213 0.71 -9.63 15.21
CA GLY A 213 0.09 -10.23 14.02
C GLY A 213 -0.76 -9.28 13.17
N SER A 214 -0.88 -8.01 13.55
CA SER A 214 -1.44 -6.96 12.68
C SER A 214 -0.48 -6.68 11.53
N ILE A 215 -1.00 -6.46 10.32
CA ILE A 215 -0.20 -6.10 9.14
C ILE A 215 0.58 -4.78 9.34
N ASN A 216 0.10 -3.89 10.21
CA ASN A 216 0.78 -2.62 10.52
C ASN A 216 2.02 -2.81 11.41
N THR A 217 2.17 -3.95 12.07
CA THR A 217 3.28 -4.26 13.00
C THR A 217 4.01 -5.56 12.68
N GLU A 218 3.56 -6.34 11.69
CA GLU A 218 4.19 -7.61 11.31
C GLU A 218 5.70 -7.47 10.99
N ILE A 219 6.15 -6.27 10.61
CA ILE A 219 7.56 -5.99 10.35
C ILE A 219 8.44 -6.17 11.60
N ILE A 220 7.90 -5.90 12.80
CA ILE A 220 8.58 -6.12 14.08
C ILE A 220 8.90 -7.61 14.23
N GLU A 221 7.88 -8.45 14.03
CA GLU A 221 8.01 -9.91 14.13
C GLU A 221 8.88 -10.46 13.00
N ARG A 222 8.75 -9.90 11.79
CA ARG A 222 9.52 -10.30 10.61
C ARG A 222 11.02 -10.11 10.81
N VAL A 223 11.43 -9.04 11.49
CA VAL A 223 12.83 -8.76 11.82
C VAL A 223 13.28 -9.41 13.13
N GLY A 224 12.48 -10.33 13.69
CA GLY A 224 12.81 -11.08 14.89
C GLY A 224 12.65 -10.30 16.19
N GLY A 225 12.05 -9.12 16.17
CA GLY A 225 11.67 -8.39 17.39
C GLY A 225 10.45 -9.00 18.07
N ILE A 226 10.31 -8.74 19.36
CA ILE A 226 9.13 -9.12 20.15
C ILE A 226 8.25 -7.88 20.27
N ASN A 227 7.08 -7.91 19.60
CA ASN A 227 6.08 -6.86 19.77
C ASN A 227 5.45 -6.97 21.17
N VAL A 228 5.65 -5.95 22.00
CA VAL A 228 5.17 -5.95 23.40
C VAL A 228 3.66 -5.74 23.54
N VAL A 229 2.97 -5.38 22.45
CA VAL A 229 1.53 -5.14 22.45
C VAL A 229 0.77 -6.46 22.38
N GLU A 230 0.65 -7.11 23.54
CA GLU A 230 -0.08 -8.37 23.72
C GLU A 230 -1.57 -8.15 24.09
N GLY A 231 -2.39 -9.21 23.97
CA GLY A 231 -3.74 -9.25 24.58
C GLY A 231 -4.86 -8.48 23.88
N LEU A 232 -4.57 -7.61 22.91
CA LEU A 232 -5.58 -6.86 22.14
C LEU A 232 -6.04 -7.58 20.86
N ARG A 233 -5.98 -8.93 20.89
CA ARG A 233 -6.08 -9.84 19.73
C ARG A 233 -7.44 -9.80 19.04
N GLU A 234 -8.52 -9.54 19.77
CA GLU A 234 -9.88 -9.53 19.22
C GLU A 234 -10.15 -8.36 18.26
N LYS A 235 -9.31 -7.33 18.26
CA LYS A 235 -9.50 -6.12 17.44
C LYS A 235 -8.55 -5.98 16.25
N GLY A 236 -7.67 -6.96 16.01
CA GLY A 236 -6.67 -7.01 14.92
C GLY A 236 -6.46 -5.68 14.17
N GLY A 237 -5.42 -4.92 14.52
CA GLY A 237 -5.21 -3.60 13.92
C GLY A 237 -4.54 -2.61 14.86
N ILE A 238 -4.92 -1.33 14.70
CA ILE A 238 -4.42 -0.22 15.53
C ILE A 238 -5.25 -0.09 16.81
N VAL A 239 -4.56 0.01 17.94
CA VAL A 239 -5.12 0.04 19.27
C VAL A 239 -4.61 1.25 20.04
N ARG A 240 -5.43 1.78 20.95
CA ARG A 240 -5.01 2.81 21.89
C ARG A 240 -4.47 2.14 23.16
N VAL A 241 -3.37 2.64 23.69
CA VAL A 241 -2.73 2.16 24.92
C VAL A 241 -2.53 3.30 25.91
N SER A 242 -2.31 2.98 27.18
CA SER A 242 -1.94 3.96 28.21
C SER A 242 -0.43 3.98 28.47
N PRO A 243 0.15 5.07 28.99
CA PRO A 243 1.55 5.10 29.42
C PRO A 243 1.88 3.98 30.42
N GLU A 244 0.98 3.68 31.35
CA GLU A 244 1.15 2.62 32.36
C GLU A 244 1.29 1.24 31.73
N GLN A 245 0.53 0.96 30.66
CA GLN A 245 0.68 -0.29 29.90
C GLN A 245 2.06 -0.37 29.25
N VAL A 246 2.54 0.73 28.65
CA VAL A 246 3.86 0.75 28.01
C VAL A 246 4.99 0.61 29.04
N ILE A 247 4.85 1.21 30.22
CA ILE A 247 5.78 1.00 31.34
C ILE A 247 5.79 -0.47 31.77
N ALA A 248 4.61 -1.08 31.94
CA ALA A 248 4.48 -2.47 32.37
C ALA A 248 5.05 -3.46 31.35
N TRP A 249 4.89 -3.17 30.06
CA TRP A 249 5.51 -3.92 28.97
C TRP A 249 7.03 -3.76 28.89
N ALA A 250 7.58 -2.70 29.50
CA ALA A 250 9.00 -2.45 29.63
C ALA A 250 9.82 -2.65 28.33
N PRO A 251 9.41 -2.06 27.18
CA PRO A 251 10.15 -2.22 25.93
C PRO A 251 11.57 -1.67 26.06
N ASP A 252 12.53 -2.39 25.49
CA ASP A 252 13.92 -1.96 25.40
C ASP A 252 14.21 -1.11 24.16
N THR A 253 13.27 -1.08 23.22
CA THR A 253 13.36 -0.35 21.96
C THR A 253 11.99 0.26 21.62
N ILE A 254 11.98 1.54 21.28
CA ILE A 254 10.80 2.22 20.71
C ILE A 254 11.11 2.60 19.26
N ILE A 255 10.18 2.29 18.37
CA ILE A 255 10.17 2.82 17.00
C ILE A 255 8.97 3.75 16.91
N THR A 256 9.14 4.94 16.34
CA THR A 256 8.07 5.90 16.10
C THR A 256 8.02 6.32 14.65
N LEU A 257 6.81 6.65 14.19
CA LEU A 257 6.56 7.28 12.88
C LEU A 257 6.45 8.80 12.99
N ASP A 258 6.39 9.32 14.21
CA ASP A 258 6.07 10.70 14.52
C ASP A 258 7.28 11.43 15.10
N ARG A 259 7.69 12.50 14.40
CA ARG A 259 8.83 13.34 14.78
C ARG A 259 8.57 14.08 16.09
N THR A 260 7.38 14.64 16.27
CA THR A 260 7.02 15.33 17.51
C THR A 260 7.14 14.39 18.72
N PHE A 261 6.69 13.14 18.59
CA PHE A 261 6.88 12.15 19.65
C PHE A 261 8.38 11.86 19.89
N LYS A 262 9.16 11.61 18.82
CA LYS A 262 10.62 11.35 18.93
C LYS A 262 11.37 12.46 19.67
N ASP A 263 10.98 13.71 19.43
CA ASP A 263 11.68 14.90 19.94
C ASP A 263 11.25 15.23 21.38
N THR A 264 10.01 14.91 21.77
CA THR A 264 9.45 15.29 23.07
C THR A 264 9.47 14.18 24.12
N ILE A 265 9.50 12.90 23.73
CA ILE A 265 9.34 11.75 24.65
C ILE A 265 10.26 11.77 25.86
N ALA A 266 11.54 12.16 25.70
CA ALA A 266 12.51 12.17 26.80
C ALA A 266 12.16 13.22 27.90
N GLN A 267 11.35 14.22 27.57
CA GLN A 267 10.93 15.28 28.48
C GLN A 267 9.66 14.90 29.26
N LYS A 268 8.89 13.92 28.76
CA LYS A 268 7.61 13.50 29.33
C LYS A 268 7.84 12.61 30.57
N PRO A 269 7.44 13.04 31.79
CA PRO A 269 7.69 12.30 33.03
C PRO A 269 7.17 10.86 33.01
N GLU A 270 6.00 10.64 32.40
CA GLU A 270 5.33 9.34 32.28
C GLU A 270 6.10 8.34 31.41
N TRP A 271 7.05 8.79 30.59
CA TRP A 271 7.88 7.91 29.74
C TRP A 271 9.26 7.61 30.34
N LYS A 272 9.67 8.29 31.41
CA LYS A 272 11.02 8.14 32.01
C LYS A 272 11.31 6.75 32.55
N ALA A 273 10.27 6.03 32.99
CA ALA A 273 10.40 4.67 33.52
C ALA A 273 10.54 3.61 32.41
N VAL A 274 10.32 3.97 31.14
CA VAL A 274 10.41 3.03 30.02
C VAL A 274 11.88 2.76 29.66
N PRO A 275 12.35 1.50 29.66
CA PRO A 275 13.77 1.18 29.44
C PRO A 275 14.35 1.73 28.13
N ALA A 276 13.58 1.71 27.04
CA ALA A 276 13.98 2.28 25.76
C ALA A 276 14.32 3.78 25.85
N VAL A 277 13.53 4.55 26.62
CA VAL A 277 13.73 5.99 26.79
C VAL A 277 14.97 6.26 27.63
N ALA A 278 15.11 5.54 28.75
CA ALA A 278 16.29 5.65 29.62
C ALA A 278 17.60 5.31 28.90
N LYS A 279 17.57 4.37 27.94
CA LYS A 279 18.73 3.93 27.15
C LYS A 279 18.91 4.72 25.83
N GLY A 280 18.04 5.70 25.54
CA GLY A 280 18.08 6.45 24.28
C GLY A 280 17.74 5.62 23.04
N ARG A 281 17.15 4.43 23.19
CA ARG A 281 16.75 3.52 22.10
C ARG A 281 15.37 3.86 21.55
N VAL A 282 15.20 5.11 21.15
CA VAL A 282 13.98 5.62 20.51
C VAL A 282 14.33 6.04 19.09
N PHE A 283 13.83 5.32 18.10
CA PHE A 283 14.17 5.50 16.69
C PHE A 283 13.00 6.09 15.91
N LEU A 284 13.25 7.14 15.13
CA LEU A 284 12.29 7.65 14.16
C LEU A 284 12.49 6.91 12.84
N ALA A 285 11.44 6.23 12.36
CA ALA A 285 11.48 5.54 11.09
C ALA A 285 11.42 6.53 9.91
N PRO A 286 12.20 6.32 8.84
CA PRO A 286 12.09 7.13 7.62
C PRO A 286 10.68 7.10 7.01
N GLY A 287 10.28 8.25 6.45
CA GLY A 287 8.87 8.55 6.14
C GLY A 287 8.53 8.84 4.66
N LEU A 288 9.51 9.01 3.78
CA LEU A 288 9.28 9.58 2.44
C LEU A 288 9.55 8.59 1.31
N PRO A 289 8.74 8.57 0.24
CA PRO A 289 7.43 9.20 0.15
C PRO A 289 6.37 8.42 0.96
N TYR A 290 6.71 7.20 1.39
CA TYR A 290 5.90 6.31 2.22
C TYR A 290 6.73 5.77 3.40
N GLY A 291 6.10 5.58 4.56
CA GLY A 291 6.80 5.23 5.80
C GLY A 291 7.42 3.84 5.79
N PHE A 292 8.63 3.67 6.31
CA PHE A 292 9.37 2.40 6.23
C PHE A 292 8.75 1.27 7.06
N ILE A 293 7.96 1.58 8.07
CA ILE A 293 7.38 0.58 8.98
C ILE A 293 5.90 0.38 8.67
N ASP A 294 5.17 1.48 8.56
CA ASP A 294 3.74 1.54 8.28
C ASP A 294 3.40 2.88 7.60
N ALA A 295 2.12 3.10 7.26
CA ALA A 295 1.57 4.30 6.63
C ALA A 295 2.04 4.52 5.17
N PRO A 296 1.64 3.64 4.23
CA PRO A 296 0.81 2.44 4.41
C PRO A 296 1.61 1.13 4.49
N PRO A 297 1.01 0.01 4.91
CA PRO A 297 1.68 -1.29 4.91
C PRO A 297 1.75 -1.87 3.49
N SER A 298 2.76 -1.47 2.73
CA SER A 298 3.01 -1.94 1.36
C SER A 298 4.51 -2.25 1.14
N LEU A 299 4.97 -2.25 -0.11
CA LEU A 299 6.34 -2.59 -0.51
C LEU A 299 7.43 -1.69 0.08
N ASN A 300 7.09 -0.44 0.43
CA ASN A 300 7.94 0.49 1.20
C ASN A 300 8.52 -0.16 2.47
N ARG A 301 7.84 -1.16 3.04
CA ARG A 301 8.31 -1.87 4.22
C ARG A 301 9.53 -2.75 4.01
N PHE A 302 9.87 -3.09 2.76
CA PHE A 302 11.13 -3.79 2.46
C PHE A 302 12.35 -2.89 2.66
N ALA A 303 12.24 -1.57 2.41
CA ALA A 303 13.25 -0.60 2.85
C ALA A 303 13.31 -0.54 4.39
N GLY A 304 12.16 -0.68 5.05
CA GLY A 304 12.09 -0.83 6.50
C GLY A 304 12.81 -2.05 7.04
N LEU A 305 12.72 -3.20 6.38
CA LEU A 305 13.48 -4.40 6.78
C LEU A 305 14.98 -4.12 6.72
N ILE A 306 15.48 -3.49 5.65
CA ILE A 306 16.88 -3.08 5.52
C ILE A 306 17.27 -2.14 6.67
N TRP A 307 16.49 -1.08 6.89
CA TRP A 307 16.74 -0.10 7.96
C TRP A 307 16.74 -0.73 9.36
N LEU A 308 15.79 -1.63 9.64
CA LEU A 308 15.68 -2.32 10.92
C LEU A 308 16.84 -3.28 11.16
N LEU A 309 17.33 -3.97 10.13
CA LEU A 309 18.51 -4.81 10.27
C LEU A 309 19.72 -3.98 10.73
N HIS A 310 19.97 -2.84 10.08
CA HIS A 310 21.03 -1.88 10.46
C HIS A 310 20.83 -1.28 11.85
N THR A 311 19.58 -1.01 12.23
CA THR A 311 19.24 -0.38 13.51
C THR A 311 19.32 -1.34 14.68
N LEU A 312 18.87 -2.59 14.50
CA LEU A 312 18.70 -3.56 15.59
C LEU A 312 19.84 -4.57 15.69
N TYR A 313 20.53 -4.86 14.58
CA TYR A 313 21.57 -5.87 14.52
C TYR A 313 22.84 -5.38 13.78
N PRO A 314 23.39 -4.20 14.13
CA PRO A 314 24.53 -3.62 13.41
C PRO A 314 25.77 -4.54 13.39
N ASP A 315 25.98 -5.36 14.44
CA ASP A 315 27.12 -6.28 14.54
C ASP A 315 26.94 -7.58 13.74
N ARG A 316 25.79 -7.76 13.07
CA ARG A 316 25.42 -9.01 12.39
C ARG A 316 25.13 -8.82 10.90
N ILE A 317 25.29 -7.60 10.40
CA ILE A 317 25.09 -7.32 9.00
C ILE A 317 26.28 -6.55 8.44
N ASP A 318 26.65 -6.92 7.23
CA ASP A 318 27.59 -6.14 6.42
C ASP A 318 26.80 -5.16 5.54
N GLY A 319 27.52 -4.20 4.96
CA GLY A 319 26.97 -3.24 3.99
C GLY A 319 26.81 -1.84 4.57
N ASN A 320 26.43 -0.92 3.69
CA ASN A 320 26.18 0.47 4.05
C ASN A 320 24.69 0.77 3.87
N LEU A 321 24.01 1.14 4.96
CA LEU A 321 22.58 1.44 4.96
C LEU A 321 22.19 2.43 3.84
N ARG A 322 22.99 3.48 3.65
CA ARG A 322 22.69 4.53 2.67
C ARG A 322 22.73 4.00 1.24
N ASP A 323 23.76 3.21 0.90
CA ASP A 323 23.89 2.62 -0.43
C ASP A 323 22.77 1.60 -0.71
N GLU A 324 22.41 0.81 0.29
CA GLU A 324 21.32 -0.16 0.19
C GLU A 324 19.96 0.52 0.01
N ILE A 325 19.71 1.61 0.73
CA ILE A 325 18.49 2.40 0.56
C ILE A 325 18.48 3.09 -0.81
N ARG A 326 19.59 3.66 -1.28
CA ARG A 326 19.67 4.19 -2.66
C ARG A 326 19.34 3.10 -3.69
N ALA A 327 19.91 1.90 -3.53
CA ALA A 327 19.64 0.77 -4.41
C ALA A 327 18.16 0.34 -4.36
N PHE A 328 17.55 0.37 -3.18
CA PHE A 328 16.10 0.13 -3.03
C PHE A 328 15.28 1.17 -3.80
N TYR A 329 15.62 2.46 -3.72
CA TYR A 329 14.90 3.51 -4.44
C TYR A 329 15.06 3.40 -5.95
N LYS A 330 16.26 3.08 -6.44
CA LYS A 330 16.48 2.78 -7.87
C LYS A 330 15.61 1.63 -8.33
N THR A 331 15.56 0.56 -7.53
CA THR A 331 14.86 -0.66 -7.90
C THR A 331 13.35 -0.49 -7.79
N PHE A 332 12.80 -0.10 -6.65
CA PHE A 332 11.37 -0.06 -6.39
C PHE A 332 10.73 1.27 -6.79
N TYR A 333 11.34 2.39 -6.43
CA TYR A 333 10.80 3.73 -6.69
C TYR A 333 11.19 4.30 -8.05
N GLN A 334 12.15 3.68 -8.75
CA GLN A 334 12.62 4.07 -10.08
C GLN A 334 13.23 5.47 -10.11
N VAL A 335 13.82 5.90 -8.99
CA VAL A 335 14.50 7.18 -8.83
C VAL A 335 15.87 6.96 -8.18
N ASP A 336 16.80 7.87 -8.42
CA ASP A 336 18.12 7.88 -7.78
C ASP A 336 18.22 9.08 -6.84
N PRO A 337 17.91 8.92 -5.55
CA PRO A 337 18.02 10.02 -4.60
C PRO A 337 19.47 10.50 -4.46
N SER A 338 19.65 11.80 -4.55
CA SER A 338 20.88 12.51 -4.26
C SER A 338 21.34 12.28 -2.82
N ASP A 339 22.58 12.66 -2.54
CA ASP A 339 23.09 12.54 -1.19
C ASP A 339 22.33 13.42 -0.18
N SER A 340 21.96 14.65 -0.53
CA SER A 340 21.16 15.48 0.37
C SER A 340 19.79 14.87 0.65
N GLU A 341 19.14 14.26 -0.35
CA GLU A 341 17.85 13.58 -0.19
C GLU A 341 17.97 12.34 0.71
N LEU A 342 18.98 11.50 0.51
CA LEU A 342 19.19 10.33 1.38
C LEU A 342 19.48 10.72 2.83
N THR A 343 20.23 11.81 3.05
CA THR A 343 20.46 12.33 4.40
C THR A 343 19.15 12.82 5.01
N ALA A 344 18.36 13.60 4.27
CA ALA A 344 17.06 14.09 4.73
C ALA A 344 16.08 12.94 5.07
N LEU A 345 16.11 11.87 4.27
CA LEU A 345 15.31 10.68 4.46
C LEU A 345 15.71 9.90 5.72
N LEU A 346 17.01 9.65 5.92
CA LEU A 346 17.53 8.75 6.96
C LEU A 346 17.70 9.42 8.32
N ASP A 347 18.01 10.72 8.36
CA ASP A 347 18.02 11.52 9.61
C ASP A 347 16.59 11.93 10.02
N GLY A 348 15.62 11.57 9.17
CA GLY A 348 14.21 11.92 9.26
C GLY A 348 13.92 13.40 9.05
N SER A 349 14.91 14.23 8.71
CA SER A 349 14.80 15.70 8.61
C SER A 349 13.90 16.18 7.46
N GLY A 350 13.41 15.27 6.61
CA GLY A 350 12.51 15.57 5.48
C GLY A 350 11.00 15.66 5.78
N GLY A 351 10.57 16.05 6.99
CA GLY A 351 9.15 16.14 7.35
C GLY A 351 8.69 17.53 7.71
#